data_AF-X0UAU2-F1
#
_entry.id   AF-X0UAU2-F1
#
_cell.length_a   1.000
_cell.length_b   1.000
_cell.length_c   1.000
_cell.angle_alpha   90.00
_cell.angle_beta   90.00
_cell.angle_gamma   90.00
#
_symmetry.space_group_name_H-M   'P 1'
#
loop_
_entity.id
_entity.type
_entity.pdbx_description
1 polymer ?
#
loop_
_entity_poly.entity_id
_entity_poly.type
_entity_poly.pdbx_seq_one_letter_code
_entity_poly.pdbx_strand_id
1 'polypeptide(L)'
;MVDLAGDQGQDPLQAYEEINKELAAFNPRLAERRQLVVGNKIDLVEDNAVETLVARFAKNGIELLPTSVVTGSGIPQLITKIYDVLQETTIHKGKTAVPWRVYRYS
;
A
#
# COMPACT_ATOMS: atom_id res chain seq x y z
N MET A 1 1.62 -3.92 -0.02
CA MET A 1 2.39 -3.13 -1.01
C MET A 1 2.79 -4.08 -2.11
N VAL A 2 2.80 -3.60 -3.35
CA VAL A 2 3.10 -4.39 -4.55
C VAL A 2 4.30 -3.76 -5.25
N ASP A 3 5.19 -4.58 -5.80
CA ASP A 3 6.29 -4.12 -6.64
C ASP A 3 5.80 -3.90 -8.08
N LEU A 4 5.97 -2.69 -8.62
CA LEU A 4 5.56 -2.37 -10.00
C LEU A 4 6.65 -2.63 -11.04
N ALA A 5 7.91 -2.75 -10.62
CA ALA A 5 9.04 -3.00 -11.52
C ALA A 5 9.04 -4.43 -12.07
N GLY A 6 8.34 -5.34 -11.39
CA GLY A 6 8.32 -6.75 -11.78
C GLY A 6 9.68 -7.43 -11.63
N ASP A 7 10.53 -6.99 -10.70
CA ASP A 7 11.88 -7.53 -10.45
C ASP A 7 11.90 -9.06 -10.23
N GLN A 8 10.77 -9.63 -9.78
CA GLN A 8 10.59 -11.07 -9.55
C GLN A 8 9.90 -11.79 -10.73
N GLY A 9 9.73 -11.12 -11.87
CA GLY A 9 8.99 -11.62 -13.04
C GLY A 9 7.48 -11.79 -12.81
N GLN A 10 6.96 -11.27 -11.70
CA GLN A 10 5.56 -11.42 -11.30
C GLN A 10 4.74 -10.22 -11.75
N ASP A 11 3.55 -10.48 -12.30
CA ASP A 11 2.59 -9.45 -12.63
C ASP A 11 2.07 -8.72 -11.37
N PRO A 12 2.06 -7.37 -11.33
CA PRO A 12 1.66 -6.63 -10.13
C PRO A 12 0.23 -6.91 -9.67
N LEU A 13 -0.71 -7.09 -10.60
CA LEU A 13 -2.10 -7.35 -10.23
C LEU A 13 -2.25 -8.77 -9.67
N GLN A 14 -1.56 -9.74 -10.25
CA GLN A 14 -1.49 -11.10 -9.72
C GLN A 14 -0.87 -11.12 -8.31
N ALA A 15 0.24 -10.40 -8.09
CA ALA A 15 0.88 -10.30 -6.77
C ALA A 15 -0.08 -9.71 -5.72
N TYR A 16 -0.86 -8.68 -6.09
CA TYR A 16 -1.91 -8.14 -5.23
C TYR A 16 -2.97 -9.19 -4.87
N GLU A 17 -3.46 -9.96 -5.83
CA GLU A 17 -4.46 -11.00 -5.59
C GLU A 17 -3.93 -12.12 -4.68
N GLU A 18 -2.68 -12.54 -4.86
CA GLU A 18 -2.03 -13.55 -4.04
C GLU A 18 -1.87 -13.09 -2.60
N ILE A 19 -1.38 -11.87 -2.36
CA ILE A 19 -1.28 -11.27 -1.02
C ILE A 19 -2.66 -11.26 -0.32
N ASN A 20 -3.73 -10.94 -1.05
CA ASN A 20 -5.08 -10.91 -0.46
C ASN A 20 -5.64 -12.31 -0.18
N LYS A 21 -5.34 -13.31 -1.02
CA LYS A 21 -5.67 -14.71 -0.74
C LYS A 21 -4.98 -15.20 0.53
N GLU A 22 -3.69 -14.88 0.70
CA GLU A 22 -2.92 -15.23 1.90
C GLU A 22 -3.46 -14.53 3.16
N LEU A 23 -3.76 -13.23 3.07
CA LEU A 23 -4.37 -12.46 4.17
C LEU A 23 -5.71 -13.06 4.61
N ALA A 24 -6.56 -13.42 3.65
CA ALA A 24 -7.86 -14.04 3.94
C ALA A 24 -7.70 -15.43 4.58
N ALA A 25 -6.74 -16.23 4.10
CA ALA A 25 -6.43 -17.55 4.66
C ALA A 25 -5.88 -17.46 6.09
N PHE A 26 -5.09 -16.42 6.39
CA PHE A 26 -4.56 -16.20 7.73
C PHE A 26 -5.64 -15.70 8.72
N ASN A 27 -6.40 -14.68 8.33
CA ASN A 27 -7.51 -14.15 9.13
C ASN A 27 -8.52 -13.39 8.25
N PRO A 28 -9.73 -13.92 8.04
CA PRO A 28 -10.75 -13.27 7.21
C PRO A 28 -11.06 -11.83 7.61
N ARG A 29 -10.99 -11.50 8.91
CA ARG A 29 -11.24 -10.14 9.40
C ARG A 29 -10.18 -9.13 8.97
N LEU A 30 -8.99 -9.57 8.56
CA LEU A 30 -7.97 -8.68 8.00
C LEU A 30 -8.25 -8.36 6.54
N ALA A 31 -8.79 -9.31 5.78
CA ALA A 31 -9.19 -9.11 4.39
C ALA A 31 -10.38 -8.15 4.26
N GLU A 32 -11.25 -8.08 5.28
CA GLU A 32 -12.39 -7.16 5.33
C GLU A 32 -12.01 -5.70 5.69
N ARG A 33 -10.79 -5.47 6.19
CA ARG A 33 -10.36 -4.11 6.55
C ARG A 33 -10.17 -3.28 5.30
N ARG A 34 -10.48 -1.98 5.39
CA ARG A 34 -10.10 -1.03 4.37
C ARG A 34 -8.58 -1.07 4.16
N GLN A 35 -8.16 -1.30 2.93
CA GLN A 35 -6.76 -1.36 2.53
C GLN A 35 -6.43 -0.23 1.56
N LEU A 36 -5.20 0.26 1.62
CA LEU A 36 -4.62 1.13 0.61
C LEU A 36 -3.60 0.32 -0.19
N VAL A 37 -3.74 0.28 -1.51
CA VAL A 37 -2.83 -0.47 -2.38
C VAL A 37 -1.73 0.45 -2.86
N VAL A 38 -0.52 0.22 -2.34
CA VAL A 38 0.66 1.00 -2.68
C VAL A 38 1.50 0.21 -3.68
N GLY A 39 1.74 0.79 -4.86
CA GLY A 39 2.64 0.26 -5.88
C GLY A 39 3.99 0.94 -5.78
N ASN A 40 5.03 0.21 -5.35
CA ASN A 40 6.36 0.76 -5.13
C ASN A 40 7.28 0.55 -6.34
N LYS A 41 8.44 1.23 -6.33
CA LYS A 41 9.52 1.19 -7.33
C LYS A 41 9.17 1.80 -8.69
N ILE A 42 8.34 2.84 -8.72
CA ILE A 42 8.07 3.54 -9.99
C ILE A 42 9.31 4.18 -10.62
N ASP A 43 10.41 4.35 -9.88
CA ASP A 43 11.70 4.78 -10.42
C ASP A 43 12.32 3.78 -11.41
N LEU A 44 11.87 2.52 -11.40
CA LEU A 44 12.32 1.46 -12.31
C LEU A 44 11.31 1.15 -13.42
N VAL A 45 10.20 1.92 -13.49
CA VAL A 45 9.11 1.71 -14.44
C VAL A 45 9.01 2.94 -15.32
N GLU A 46 8.80 2.77 -16.62
CA GLU A 46 8.57 3.91 -17.50
C GLU A 46 7.24 4.62 -17.15
N ASP A 47 7.22 5.96 -17.23
CA ASP A 47 6.08 6.78 -16.79
C ASP A 47 4.74 6.35 -17.45
N ASN A 48 4.76 6.05 -18.76
CA ASN A 48 3.61 5.54 -19.50
C ASN A 48 3.09 4.18 -18.98
N ALA A 49 4.00 3.33 -18.48
CA ALA A 49 3.67 2.04 -17.91
C ALA A 49 3.09 2.19 -16.50
N VAL A 50 3.53 3.18 -15.72
CA VAL A 50 2.92 3.51 -14.42
C VAL A 50 1.46 3.92 -14.61
N GLU A 51 1.16 4.82 -15.54
CA GLU A 51 -0.22 5.23 -15.84
C GLU A 51 -1.08 4.06 -16.31
N THR A 52 -0.51 3.19 -17.16
CA THR A 52 -1.18 1.97 -17.64
C THR A 52 -1.51 1.01 -16.49
N LEU A 53 -0.59 0.83 -15.54
CA LEU A 53 -0.81 0.01 -14.35
C LEU A 53 -1.89 0.61 -13.45
N VAL A 54 -1.86 1.91 -13.20
CA VAL A 54 -2.89 2.61 -12.42
C VAL A 54 -4.26 2.41 -13.08
N ALA A 55 -4.37 2.61 -14.39
CA ALA A 55 -5.61 2.38 -15.12
C ALA A 55 -6.07 0.91 -15.07
N ARG A 56 -5.14 -0.04 -15.12
CA ARG A 56 -5.44 -1.47 -15.01
C ARG A 56 -5.97 -1.84 -13.63
N PHE A 57 -5.37 -1.34 -12.55
CA PHE A 57 -5.89 -1.54 -11.19
C PHE A 57 -7.27 -0.89 -11.02
N ALA A 58 -7.46 0.32 -11.54
CA ALA A 58 -8.74 1.01 -11.49
C ALA A 58 -9.87 0.24 -12.21
N LYS A 59 -9.57 -0.42 -13.34
CA LYS A 59 -10.53 -1.32 -14.03
C LYS A 59 -10.97 -2.51 -13.17
N ASN A 60 -10.18 -2.89 -12.18
CA ASN A 60 -10.50 -3.95 -11.22
C ASN A 60 -11.08 -3.39 -9.91
N GLY A 61 -11.45 -2.10 -9.87
CA GLY A 61 -12.00 -1.44 -8.69
C GLY A 61 -10.98 -1.17 -7.58
N ILE A 62 -9.68 -1.17 -7.91
CA ILE A 62 -8.59 -1.00 -6.95
C ILE A 62 -7.91 0.35 -7.17
N GLU A 63 -7.88 1.20 -6.14
CA GLU A 63 -7.09 2.43 -6.15
C GLU A 63 -5.61 2.09 -5.90
N LEU A 64 -4.79 2.24 -6.93
CA LEU A 64 -3.33 2.07 -6.84
C LEU A 64 -2.66 3.41 -6.57
N LEU A 65 -1.86 3.47 -5.51
CA LEU A 65 -1.04 4.63 -5.12
C LEU A 65 0.41 4.37 -5.57
N PRO A 66 0.87 4.95 -6.70
CA PRO A 66 2.23 4.78 -7.18
C PRO A 66 3.22 5.57 -6.30
N THR A 67 4.31 4.91 -5.88
CA THR A 67 5.37 5.51 -5.06
C THR A 67 6.75 5.00 -5.46
N SER A 68 7.78 5.78 -5.14
CA SER A 68 9.17 5.34 -5.12
C SER A 68 9.78 5.71 -3.79
N VAL A 69 10.14 4.70 -2.98
CA VAL A 69 10.83 4.92 -1.71
C VAL A 69 12.23 5.49 -1.92
N VAL A 70 12.89 5.14 -3.04
CA VAL A 70 14.25 5.61 -3.36
C VAL A 70 14.26 7.11 -3.66
N THR A 71 13.28 7.58 -4.45
CA THR A 71 13.22 9.00 -4.85
C THR A 71 12.35 9.85 -3.92
N GLY A 72 11.51 9.22 -3.09
CA GLY A 72 10.48 9.89 -2.28
C GLY A 72 9.21 10.24 -3.06
N SER A 73 9.12 9.92 -4.35
CA SER A 73 7.94 10.21 -5.17
C SER A 73 6.70 9.49 -4.63
N GLY A 74 5.57 10.20 -4.59
CA GLY A 74 4.28 9.67 -4.10
C GLY A 74 4.15 9.50 -2.57
N ILE A 75 5.25 9.62 -1.81
CA ILE A 75 5.22 9.43 -0.34
C ILE A 75 4.39 10.50 0.38
N PRO A 76 4.48 11.81 0.06
CA PRO A 76 3.64 12.82 0.70
C PRO A 76 2.14 12.55 0.49
N GLN A 77 1.74 12.18 -0.73
CA GLN A 77 0.37 11.87 -1.08
C GLN A 77 -0.12 10.61 -0.35
N LEU A 78 0.74 9.59 -0.22
CA LEU A 78 0.45 8.39 0.56
C LEU A 78 0.19 8.73 2.03
N ILE A 79 1.01 9.59 2.65
CA ILE A 79 0.82 10.02 4.05
C ILE A 79 -0.51 10.74 4.22
N THR A 80 -0.83 11.68 3.32
CA THR A 80 -2.13 12.38 3.34
C THR A 80 -3.28 11.40 3.22
N LYS A 81 -3.21 10.45 2.26
CA LYS A 81 -4.27 9.45 2.09
C LYS A 81 -4.44 8.56 3.32
N ILE A 82 -3.35 8.13 3.94
CA ILE A 82 -3.38 7.36 5.20
C ILE A 82 -4.07 8.18 6.30
N TYR A 83 -3.71 9.46 6.43
CA TYR A 83 -4.32 10.36 7.41
C TYR A 83 -5.84 10.44 7.21
N ASP A 84 -6.29 10.68 5.98
CA ASP A 84 -7.72 10.78 5.64
C ASP A 84 -8.48 9.49 5.97
N VAL A 85 -7.93 8.34 5.56
CA VAL A 85 -8.53 7.03 5.88
C VAL A 85 -8.62 6.79 7.38
N LEU A 86 -7.61 7.21 8.16
CA LEU A 86 -7.62 7.09 9.61
C LEU A 86 -8.64 8.01 10.27
N GLN A 87 -8.88 9.21 9.75
CA GLN A 87 -9.94 10.11 10.26
C GLN A 87 -11.34 9.53 10.01
N GLU A 88 -11.53 8.87 8.87
CA GLU A 88 -12.81 8.24 8.50
C GLU A 88 -13.08 6.93 9.24
N THR A 89 -12.03 6.26 9.72
CA THR A 89 -12.16 5.00 10.43
C THR A 89 -12.51 5.27 11.89
N THR A 90 -13.69 4.82 12.35
CA THR A 90 -14.06 4.90 13.77
C THR A 90 -13.02 4.17 14.60
N ILE A 91 -12.34 4.89 15.50
CA ILE A 91 -11.40 4.29 16.45
C ILE A 91 -12.16 3.25 17.26
N HIS A 92 -11.97 1.97 16.94
CA HIS A 92 -12.28 0.91 17.89
C HIS A 92 -11.34 1.16 19.07
N LYS A 93 -11.86 1.66 20.21
CA LYS A 93 -11.10 1.84 21.45
C LYS A 93 -10.65 0.47 21.98
N GLY A 94 -9.66 -0.13 21.34
CA GLY A 94 -8.90 -1.25 21.86
C GLY A 94 -7.86 -0.69 22.84
N LYS A 95 -7.93 -1.14 24.09
CA LYS A 95 -6.97 -0.80 25.15
C LYS A 95 -5.55 -1.19 24.73
N THR A 96 -4.63 -0.23 24.60
CA THR A 96 -3.37 -0.10 25.39
C THR A 96 -2.54 1.10 24.94
N ALA A 97 -2.07 1.88 25.91
CA ALA A 97 -1.03 2.87 25.72
C ALA A 97 0.29 2.14 25.42
N VAL A 98 0.88 2.39 24.25
CA VAL A 98 2.29 2.06 24.01
C VAL A 98 3.14 3.20 24.58
N PRO A 99 3.96 2.97 25.62
CA PRO A 99 4.86 4.00 26.12
C PRO A 99 5.97 4.20 25.08
N TRP A 100 6.02 5.38 24.47
CA TRP A 100 7.09 5.76 23.54
C TRP A 100 8.46 5.65 24.24
N ARG A 101 9.36 4.81 23.73
CA ARG A 101 10.79 4.89 24.08
C ARG A 101 11.49 5.71 23.00
N VAL A 102 11.89 6.92 23.36
CA VAL A 102 12.75 7.77 22.52
C VAL A 102 14.17 7.22 22.62
N TYR A 103 14.70 6.67 21.53
CA TYR A 103 16.13 6.35 21.44
C TYR A 103 16.88 7.62 21.02
N ARG A 104 17.69 8.17 21.92
CA ARG A 104 18.75 9.13 21.55
C ARG A 104 19.97 8.32 21.13
N TYR A 105 20.48 8.57 19.92
CA TYR A 105 21.83 8.16 19.55
C TYR A 105 22.80 9.21 20.09
N SER A 106 23.78 8.75 20.87
CA SER A 106 24.93 9.53 21.35
C SER A 106 25.99 9.65 20.28
#